data_AF-A0A7C1NB45-F1
#
_entry.id   AF-A0A7C1NB45-F1
#
_cell.length_a   1.000
_cell.length_b   1.000
_cell.length_c   1.000
_cell.angle_alpha   90.00
_cell.angle_beta   90.00
_cell.angle_gamma   90.00
#
_symmetry.space_group_name_H-M   'P 1'
#
loop_
_entity.id
_entity.type
_entity.pdbx_description
1 polymer ?
#
loop_
_entity_poly.entity_id
_entity_poly.type
_entity_poly.pdbx_seq_one_letter_code
_entity_poly.pdbx_strand_id
1 'polypeptide(L)'
;MKKREEDRKLMEDRVLDNVKTMVLPYLIKAKKSKLNEKVKFQLQIIESALEEVVSPFVNTLSTRYLKLTPTEIQVATLIKEGNRTKDIAFMMGVSPSTIDTHRNKVRKKLGIVNKRENLRTRLLTLQ
;
A
#
# COMPACT_ATOMS: atom_id res chain seq x y z
N MET A 1 18.82 19.93 15.51
CA MET A 1 18.54 19.01 14.39
C MET A 1 17.17 18.34 14.52
N LYS A 2 16.77 17.80 15.69
CA LYS A 2 15.45 17.14 15.90
C LYS A 2 14.22 17.91 15.42
N LYS A 3 14.09 19.20 15.76
CA LYS A 3 12.90 20.02 15.42
C LYS A 3 12.63 20.14 13.91
N ARG A 4 13.69 20.27 13.10
CA ARG A 4 13.56 20.35 11.64
C ARG A 4 13.07 19.05 11.01
N GLU A 5 13.39 17.91 11.63
CA GLU A 5 12.98 16.59 11.16
C GLU A 5 11.53 16.29 11.54
N GLU A 6 11.10 16.72 12.73
CA GLU A 6 9.70 16.71 13.17
C GLU A 6 8.82 17.59 12.29
N ASP A 7 9.25 18.82 11.99
CA ASP A 7 8.52 19.74 11.11
C ASP A 7 8.38 19.17 9.69
N ARG A 8 9.43 18.53 9.17
CA ARG A 8 9.40 17.87 7.86
C ARG A 8 8.38 16.73 7.85
N LYS A 9 8.37 15.90 8.90
CA LYS A 9 7.45 14.77 9.03
C LYS A 9 5.99 15.22 9.12
N LEU A 10 5.71 16.27 9.88
CA LEU A 10 4.36 16.86 9.97
C LEU A 10 3.88 17.39 8.62
N MET A 11 4.79 17.92 7.80
CA MET A 11 4.46 18.38 6.45
C MET A 11 4.15 17.19 5.53
N GLU A 12 4.95 16.13 5.58
CA GLU A 12 4.73 14.90 4.81
C GLU A 12 3.38 14.23 5.18
N ASP A 13 3.08 14.11 6.47
CA ASP A 13 1.81 13.54 6.96
C ASP A 13 0.60 14.36 6.49
N ARG A 14 0.68 15.70 6.54
CA ARG A 14 -0.39 16.59 6.04
C ARG A 14 -0.62 16.43 4.54
N VAL A 15 0.43 16.30 3.74
CA VAL A 15 0.30 16.11 2.30
C VAL A 15 -0.41 14.79 2.00
N LEU A 16 -0.06 13.71 2.71
CA LEU A 16 -0.72 12.42 2.56
C LEU A 16 -2.21 12.47 2.95
N ASP A 17 -2.52 13.09 4.07
CA ASP A 17 -3.90 13.22 4.53
C ASP A 17 -4.74 14.06 3.58
N ASN A 18 -4.20 15.17 3.07
CA ASN A 18 -4.87 15.99 2.06
C ASN A 18 -5.15 15.19 0.78
N VAL A 19 -4.21 14.38 0.29
CA VAL A 19 -4.46 13.55 -0.89
C VAL A 19 -5.54 12.49 -0.62
N LYS A 20 -5.48 11.83 0.54
CA LYS A 20 -6.47 10.80 0.92
C LYS A 20 -7.88 11.35 1.11
N THR A 21 -8.00 12.57 1.60
CA THR A 21 -9.29 13.20 1.95
C THR A 21 -9.85 14.05 0.82
N MET A 22 -9.00 14.65 -0.02
CA MET A 22 -9.42 15.63 -1.03
C MET A 22 -9.28 15.13 -2.48
N VAL A 23 -8.49 14.10 -2.76
CA VAL A 23 -8.22 13.64 -4.15
C VAL A 23 -8.76 12.22 -4.37
N LEU A 24 -8.33 11.26 -3.55
CA LEU A 24 -8.72 9.85 -3.72
C LEU A 24 -10.24 9.59 -3.75
N PRO A 25 -11.08 10.25 -2.92
CA PRO A 25 -12.52 9.97 -2.92
C PRO A 25 -13.16 10.25 -4.27
N TYR A 26 -12.71 11.31 -4.96
CA TYR A 26 -13.22 11.69 -6.27
C TYR A 26 -12.66 10.78 -7.37
N LEU A 27 -11.39 10.37 -7.28
CA LEU A 27 -10.81 9.42 -8.24
C LEU A 27 -11.53 8.06 -8.18
N ILE A 28 -11.83 7.57 -6.97
CA ILE A 28 -12.60 6.35 -6.74
C ILE A 28 -14.04 6.50 -7.27
N LYS A 29 -14.69 7.63 -6.99
CA LYS A 29 -16.05 7.91 -7.48
C LYS A 29 -16.11 7.98 -9.01
N ALA A 30 -15.11 8.59 -9.64
CA ALA A 30 -14.99 8.64 -11.09
C ALA A 30 -14.84 7.24 -11.69
N LYS A 31 -13.93 6.41 -11.16
CA LYS A 31 -13.68 5.03 -11.65
C LYS A 31 -14.89 4.10 -11.51
N LYS A 32 -15.80 4.37 -10.57
CA LYS A 32 -17.05 3.60 -10.38
C LYS A 32 -18.19 3.98 -11.32
N SER A 33 -18.06 5.09 -12.05
CA SER A 33 -19.06 5.53 -13.02
C SER A 33 -19.00 4.73 -14.32
N LYS A 34 -20.06 4.75 -15.13
CA LYS A 34 -19.97 4.24 -16.52
C LYS A 34 -19.08 5.19 -17.32
N LEU A 35 -17.86 4.73 -17.63
CA LEU A 35 -16.86 5.46 -18.39
C LEU A 35 -16.59 4.77 -19.72
N ASN A 36 -16.19 5.53 -20.73
CA ASN A 36 -15.61 4.96 -21.94
C ASN A 36 -14.14 4.55 -21.69
N GLU A 37 -13.60 3.66 -22.53
CA GLU A 37 -12.24 3.13 -22.36
C GLU A 37 -11.15 4.22 -22.41
N LYS A 38 -11.35 5.29 -23.20
CA LYS A 38 -10.42 6.43 -23.25
C LYS A 38 -10.32 7.14 -21.90
N VAL A 39 -11.45 7.44 -21.26
CA VAL A 39 -11.49 8.10 -19.96
C VAL A 39 -10.95 7.19 -18.86
N LYS A 40 -11.23 5.88 -18.94
CA LYS A 40 -10.66 4.89 -18.01
C LYS A 40 -9.12 4.85 -18.09
N PHE A 41 -8.57 4.84 -19.31
CA PHE A 41 -7.13 4.90 -19.52
C PHE A 41 -6.51 6.20 -18.98
N GLN A 42 -7.17 7.34 -19.22
CA GLN A 42 -6.73 8.64 -18.66
C GLN A 42 -6.73 8.64 -17.13
N LEU A 43 -7.77 8.10 -16.49
CA LEU A 43 -7.82 7.99 -15.03
C LEU A 43 -6.71 7.09 -14.47
N GLN A 44 -6.35 6.03 -15.19
CA GLN A 44 -5.26 5.14 -14.79
C GLN A 44 -3.90 5.83 -14.86
N ILE A 45 -3.66 6.68 -15.87
CA ILE A 45 -2.46 7.52 -15.96
C ILE A 45 -2.42 8.52 -14.81
N ILE A 46 -3.54 9.20 -14.52
CA ILE A 46 -3.65 10.17 -13.42
C ILE A 46 -3.37 9.50 -12.07
N GLU A 47 -3.92 8.31 -11.84
CA GLU A 47 -3.67 7.52 -10.64
C GLU A 47 -2.18 7.18 -10.49
N SER A 48 -1.54 6.72 -11.58
CA SER A 48 -0.11 6.37 -11.58
C SER A 48 0.78 7.59 -11.33
N ALA A 49 0.47 8.72 -11.96
CA ALA A 49 1.18 9.98 -11.74
C ALA A 49 0.99 10.51 -10.31
N LEU A 50 -0.22 10.38 -9.76
CA LEU A 50 -0.50 10.76 -8.38
C LEU A 50 0.28 9.88 -7.40
N GLU A 51 0.34 8.57 -7.63
CA GLU A 51 1.15 7.63 -6.84
C GLU A 51 2.64 8.01 -6.86
N GLU A 52 3.17 8.40 -8.01
CA GLU A 52 4.55 8.88 -8.15
C GLU A 52 4.79 10.18 -7.37
N VAL A 53 3.88 11.15 -7.48
CA VAL A 53 3.95 12.43 -6.76
C VAL A 53 3.87 12.24 -5.25
N VAL A 54 3.03 11.31 -4.78
CA VAL A 54 2.92 11.06 -3.35
C VAL A 54 4.01 10.13 -2.81
N SER A 55 4.68 9.36 -3.66
CA SER A 55 5.71 8.38 -3.27
C SER A 55 6.77 8.91 -2.30
N PRO A 56 7.27 10.17 -2.39
CA PRO A 56 8.26 10.70 -1.44
C PRO A 56 7.69 10.89 -0.04
N PHE A 57 6.38 11.12 0.07
CA PHE A 57 5.67 11.29 1.35
C PHE A 57 5.16 9.95 1.86
N VAL A 58 4.76 9.05 0.96
CA VAL A 58 4.47 7.66 1.32
C VAL A 58 5.72 7.04 1.93
N ASN A 59 6.94 7.44 1.50
CA ASN A 59 8.22 7.03 2.08
C ASN A 59 8.42 7.33 3.57
N THR A 60 7.60 8.13 4.26
CA THR A 60 7.63 8.16 5.73
C THR A 60 6.63 7.23 6.44
N LEU A 61 5.73 6.61 5.66
CA LEU A 61 5.11 5.32 6.00
C LEU A 61 5.89 4.11 5.43
N SER A 62 6.45 4.15 4.21
CA SER A 62 7.22 3.07 3.59
C SER A 62 8.69 2.98 4.02
N THR A 63 9.21 3.97 4.76
CA THR A 63 10.40 3.76 5.62
C THR A 63 10.09 2.85 6.81
N ARG A 64 8.83 2.80 7.26
CA ARG A 64 8.35 1.74 8.17
C ARG A 64 7.96 0.46 7.43
N TYR A 65 7.40 0.57 6.22
CA TYR A 65 7.09 -0.56 5.33
C TYR A 65 8.16 -0.78 4.25
N LEU A 66 9.36 -1.20 4.66
CA LEU A 66 10.37 -1.92 3.88
C LEU A 66 10.05 -2.15 2.38
N LYS A 67 10.27 -1.14 1.52
CA LYS A 67 10.29 -1.24 0.03
C LYS A 67 9.18 -2.12 -0.60
N LEU A 68 8.00 -2.23 0.01
CA LEU A 68 6.91 -3.07 -0.48
C LEU A 68 6.26 -2.40 -1.71
N THR A 69 5.86 -3.20 -2.71
CA THR A 69 5.05 -2.69 -3.83
C THR A 69 3.60 -2.45 -3.39
N PRO A 70 2.80 -1.68 -4.13
CA PRO A 70 1.39 -1.43 -3.77
C PRO A 70 0.58 -2.72 -3.51
N THR A 71 0.76 -3.74 -4.35
CA THR A 71 0.10 -5.05 -4.17
C THR A 71 0.61 -5.79 -2.91
N GLU A 72 1.90 -5.67 -2.60
CA GLU A 72 2.47 -6.28 -1.39
C GLU A 72 2.02 -5.54 -0.12
N ILE A 73 1.83 -4.23 -0.17
CA ILE A 73 1.23 -3.42 0.91
C ILE A 73 -0.20 -3.90 1.14
N GLN A 74 -1.00 -4.02 0.09
CA GLN A 74 -2.38 -4.49 0.20
C GLN A 74 -2.46 -5.88 0.83
N VAL A 75 -1.64 -6.84 0.37
CA VAL A 75 -1.56 -8.19 0.93
C VAL A 75 -1.09 -8.15 2.39
N ALA A 76 -0.06 -7.34 2.72
CA ALA A 76 0.44 -7.20 4.08
C ALA A 76 -0.61 -6.62 5.04
N THR A 77 -1.39 -5.62 4.61
CA THR A 77 -2.50 -5.04 5.39
C THR A 77 -3.56 -6.09 5.71
N LEU A 78 -4.02 -6.84 4.71
CA LEU A 78 -5.04 -7.88 4.91
C LEU A 78 -4.54 -9.01 5.84
N ILE A 79 -3.25 -9.35 5.77
CA ILE A 79 -2.61 -10.30 6.70
C ILE A 79 -2.58 -9.74 8.12
N LYS A 80 -2.27 -8.45 8.27
CA LYS A 80 -2.24 -7.77 9.57
C LYS A 80 -3.63 -7.81 10.24
N GLU A 81 -4.68 -7.58 9.45
CA GLU A 81 -6.08 -7.69 9.87
C GLU A 81 -6.51 -9.11 10.24
N GLY A 82 -5.74 -10.14 9.88
CA GLY A 82 -5.98 -11.54 10.27
C GLY A 82 -6.65 -12.39 9.20
N ASN A 83 -6.79 -11.88 7.98
CA ASN A 83 -7.36 -12.64 6.86
C ASN A 83 -6.44 -13.80 6.45
N ARG A 84 -7.04 -14.95 6.09
CA ARG A 84 -6.29 -16.12 5.61
C ARG A 84 -6.01 -15.99 4.11
N THR A 85 -5.01 -16.70 3.61
CA THR A 85 -4.61 -16.69 2.18
C THR A 85 -5.79 -16.87 1.23
N LYS A 86 -6.72 -17.79 1.56
CA LYS A 86 -7.91 -18.06 0.74
C LYS A 86 -8.88 -16.88 0.71
N ASP A 87 -9.08 -16.21 1.83
CA ASP A 87 -9.96 -15.04 1.94
C ASP A 87 -9.37 -13.85 1.20
N ILE A 88 -8.05 -13.64 1.34
CA ILE A 88 -7.30 -12.62 0.60
C ILE A 88 -7.40 -12.87 -0.91
N ALA A 89 -7.22 -14.12 -1.33
CA ALA A 89 -7.32 -14.52 -2.74
C ALA A 89 -8.72 -14.22 -3.30
N PHE A 90 -9.76 -14.56 -2.54
CA PHE A 90 -11.15 -14.24 -2.88
C PHE A 90 -11.39 -12.72 -2.98
N MET A 91 -10.96 -11.95 -1.98
CA MET A 91 -11.12 -10.49 -1.97
C MET A 91 -10.38 -9.80 -3.11
N MET A 92 -9.23 -10.33 -3.52
CA MET A 92 -8.39 -9.75 -4.58
C MET A 92 -8.70 -10.32 -5.98
N GLY A 93 -9.60 -11.31 -6.09
CA GLY A 93 -9.94 -11.95 -7.37
C GLY A 93 -8.77 -12.71 -8.01
N VAL A 94 -7.87 -13.28 -7.21
CA VAL A 94 -6.67 -14.02 -7.68
C VAL A 94 -6.61 -15.41 -7.06
N SER A 95 -5.69 -16.25 -7.53
CA SER A 95 -5.49 -17.58 -6.95
C SER A 95 -4.81 -17.51 -5.57
N PRO A 96 -5.06 -18.48 -4.67
CA PRO A 96 -4.32 -18.60 -3.40
C PRO A 96 -2.80 -18.68 -3.59
N SER A 97 -2.33 -19.33 -4.66
CA SER A 97 -0.91 -19.43 -5.01
C SER A 97 -0.30 -18.05 -5.33
N THR A 98 -1.07 -17.17 -5.98
CA THR A 98 -0.68 -15.78 -6.22
C THR A 98 -0.48 -15.04 -4.90
N ILE A 99 -1.38 -15.21 -3.92
CA ILE A 99 -1.24 -14.61 -2.60
C ILE A 99 -0.02 -15.16 -1.86
N ASP A 100 0.25 -16.47 -1.92
CA ASP A 100 1.46 -17.03 -1.31
C ASP A 100 2.75 -16.49 -1.95
N THR A 101 2.73 -16.23 -3.26
CA THR A 101 3.83 -15.54 -3.95
C THR A 101 4.04 -14.13 -3.41
N HIS A 102 2.97 -13.34 -3.25
CA HIS A 102 3.06 -12.01 -2.63
C HIS A 102 3.53 -12.08 -1.18
N ARG A 103 3.04 -13.03 -0.37
CA ARG A 103 3.49 -13.27 1.01
C ARG A 103 4.99 -13.55 1.07
N ASN A 104 5.53 -14.35 0.16
CA ASN A 104 6.96 -14.62 0.08
C ASN A 104 7.77 -13.37 -0.29
N LYS A 105 7.28 -12.56 -1.23
CA LYS A 105 7.92 -11.28 -1.57
C LYS A 105 7.92 -10.33 -0.37
N VAL A 106 6.81 -10.24 0.37
CA VAL A 106 6.75 -9.49 1.62
C VAL A 106 7.77 -10.01 2.63
N ARG A 107 7.85 -11.33 2.87
CA ARG A 107 8.87 -11.91 3.76
C ARG A 107 10.30 -11.58 3.34
N LYS A 108 10.59 -11.60 2.04
CA LYS A 108 11.89 -11.22 1.44
C LYS A 108 12.24 -9.78 1.76
N LYS A 109 11.30 -8.88 1.54
CA LYS A 109 11.50 -7.46 1.80
C LYS A 109 11.54 -7.14 3.29
N LEU A 110 10.89 -7.94 4.14
CA LEU A 110 10.95 -7.82 5.60
C LEU A 110 12.18 -8.48 6.25
N GLY A 111 13.04 -9.16 5.48
CA GLY A 111 14.24 -9.83 6.01
C GLY A 111 13.92 -11.01 6.96
N ILE A 112 12.75 -11.64 6.78
CA ILE A 112 12.29 -12.79 7.58
C ILE A 112 12.15 -14.08 6.77
N VAL A 113 12.78 -14.13 5.59
CA VAL A 113 12.92 -15.36 4.80
C VAL A 113 13.66 -16.39 5.65
N ASN A 114 13.14 -17.62 5.69
CA ASN A 114 13.68 -18.74 6.45
C ASN A 114 13.73 -18.57 7.98
N LYS A 115 13.15 -17.50 8.53
CA LYS A 115 12.93 -17.38 9.98
C LYS A 115 11.63 -18.08 10.36
N ARG A 116 11.59 -18.73 11.53
CA ARG A 116 10.36 -19.28 12.14
C ARG A 116 9.33 -18.20 12.53
N GLU A 117 9.67 -16.93 12.33
CA GLU A 117 8.82 -15.80 12.65
C GLU A 117 7.55 -15.75 11.79
N ASN A 118 6.41 -15.54 12.44
CA ASN A 118 5.12 -15.39 11.78
C ASN A 118 5.04 -14.02 11.08
N LEU A 119 4.64 -14.02 9.81
CA LEU A 119 4.57 -12.79 9.00
C LEU A 119 3.61 -11.76 9.62
N ARG A 120 2.45 -12.19 10.14
CA ARG A 120 1.48 -11.29 10.79
C ARG A 120 2.06 -10.68 12.06
N THR A 121 2.69 -11.48 12.91
CA THR A 121 3.34 -10.99 14.13
C THR A 121 4.42 -9.97 13.78
N ARG A 122 5.28 -10.25 12.79
CA ARG A 122 6.28 -9.28 12.32
C ARG A 122 5.63 -7.98 11.85
N LEU A 123 4.57 -8.06 11.03
CA LEU A 123 3.84 -6.89 10.53
C LEU A 123 3.19 -6.05 11.65
N LEU A 124 2.80 -6.67 12.77
CA LEU A 124 2.26 -5.98 13.94
C LEU A 124 3.34 -5.24 14.74
N THR A 125 4.60 -5.70 14.71
CA THR A 125 5.72 -5.05 15.41
C THR A 125 6.30 -3.81 14.72
N LEU A 126 5.93 -3.55 13.46
CA LEU A 126 6.49 -2.46 12.64
C LEU A 126 5.77 -1.10 12.85
N GLN A 127 5.46 -0.73 14.10
CA GLN A 127 4.75 0.52 14.46
C GLN A 127 5.48 1.81 14.03
#